data_AF-A0A2J8Y6V7-F1
#
_entry.id   AF-A0A2J8Y6V7-F1
#
_cell.length_a   1.000
_cell.length_b   1.000
_cell.length_c   1.000
_cell.angle_alpha   90.00
_cell.angle_beta   90.00
_cell.angle_gamma   90.00
#
_symmetry.space_group_name_H-M   'P 1'
#
loop_
_entity.id
_entity.type
_entity.pdbx_description
1 polymer ?
#
loop_
_entity_poly.entity_id
_entity_poly.type
_entity_poly.pdbx_seq_one_letter_code
_entity_poly.pdbx_strand_id
1 'polypeptide(L)'
;MASDCEPALNQAEGRNPTLERYLGALREAKNDSEQFAALLLVTKAVKAGDIDAKTRRRIFDAVGFTFPNRLLTTKEAPDGCPDHVLRALGVALLACFCSDPELAAHPQVLNKIPILSTFLTARGDPDDAARRSMIDDTYQCLTAVAGTPRGPRHLIAGGTVSALCQAYLGHGYGFDQALALLVGLLAAAETQCWKEAEPDLLAVLRGLSEDFQKAEDASKFELCQLLPLFLPPTTVPPECYRDL
;
A
#
# COMPACT_ATOMS: atom_id res chain seq x y z
N MET A 1 -43.07 1.33 -40.03
CA MET A 1 -42.09 0.32 -40.50
C MET A 1 -40.72 0.82 -40.10
N ALA A 2 -40.04 0.06 -39.23
CA ALA A 2 -38.61 0.01 -38.86
C ALA A 2 -37.77 1.29 -39.07
N SER A 3 -37.28 2.00 -38.05
CA SER A 3 -36.37 1.61 -36.94
C SER A 3 -34.95 1.25 -37.42
N ASP A 4 -34.02 2.07 -36.96
CA ASP A 4 -32.60 1.81 -36.66
C ASP A 4 -31.60 1.58 -37.80
N CYS A 5 -30.84 2.64 -38.07
CA CYS A 5 -29.46 2.55 -38.56
C CYS A 5 -28.61 3.53 -37.73
N GLU A 6 -28.37 3.18 -36.46
CA GLU A 6 -27.32 3.80 -35.64
C GLU A 6 -25.95 3.15 -35.94
N PRO A 7 -24.85 3.90 -35.73
CA PRO A 7 -23.57 3.61 -36.38
C PRO A 7 -22.75 2.57 -35.61
N ALA A 8 -22.57 1.40 -36.21
CA ALA A 8 -21.66 0.35 -35.73
C ALA A 8 -20.19 0.63 -36.10
N LEU A 9 -19.64 1.81 -35.72
CA LEU A 9 -18.25 2.18 -36.10
C LEU A 9 -17.29 2.54 -34.96
N ASN A 10 -17.67 2.46 -33.68
CA ASN A 10 -16.76 2.81 -32.57
C ASN A 10 -16.35 1.64 -31.65
N GLN A 11 -16.18 0.41 -32.17
CA GLN A 11 -15.69 -0.72 -31.35
C GLN A 11 -14.37 -1.37 -31.81
N ALA A 12 -13.70 -0.84 -32.84
CA ALA A 12 -12.51 -1.47 -33.41
C ALA A 12 -11.17 -0.78 -33.06
N GLU A 13 -11.18 0.36 -32.36
CA GLU A 13 -9.95 1.08 -32.00
C GLU A 13 -9.51 0.69 -30.58
N GLY A 14 -8.46 -0.13 -30.46
CA GLY A 14 -7.72 -0.32 -29.19
C GLY A 14 -7.39 -1.76 -28.76
N ARG A 15 -7.71 -2.79 -29.56
CA ARG A 15 -7.30 -4.16 -29.23
C ARG A 15 -5.90 -4.45 -29.76
N ASN A 16 -4.88 -4.31 -28.91
CA ASN A 16 -3.54 -4.81 -29.21
C ASN A 16 -3.58 -6.36 -29.24
N PRO A 17 -3.50 -7.02 -30.41
CA PRO A 17 -3.66 -8.47 -30.52
C PRO A 17 -2.54 -9.24 -29.80
N THR A 18 -1.36 -8.62 -29.71
CA THR A 18 -0.22 -9.16 -28.98
C THR A 18 -0.50 -9.21 -27.48
N LEU A 19 -1.12 -8.16 -26.93
CA LEU A 19 -1.53 -8.12 -25.53
C LEU A 19 -2.61 -9.17 -25.22
N GLU A 20 -3.61 -9.33 -26.09
CA GLU A 20 -4.65 -10.37 -25.90
C GLU A 20 -4.05 -11.77 -25.81
N ARG A 21 -3.06 -12.08 -26.66
CA ARG A 21 -2.35 -13.36 -26.62
C ARG A 21 -1.62 -13.57 -25.30
N TYR A 22 -0.97 -12.54 -24.76
CA TYR A 22 -0.26 -12.64 -23.49
C TYR A 22 -1.20 -12.73 -22.29
N LEU A 23 -2.34 -12.04 -22.32
CA LEU A 23 -3.40 -12.20 -21.31
C LEU A 23 -4.00 -13.61 -21.35
N GLY A 24 -4.14 -14.20 -22.55
CA GLY A 24 -4.53 -15.61 -22.70
C GLY A 24 -3.53 -16.55 -22.04
N ALA A 25 -2.25 -16.39 -22.35
CA ALA A 25 -1.17 -17.18 -21.74
C ALA A 25 -1.15 -17.06 -20.21
N LEU A 26 -1.42 -15.86 -19.67
CA LEU A 26 -1.46 -15.62 -18.23
C LEU A 26 -2.60 -16.36 -17.52
N ARG A 27 -3.77 -16.44 -18.17
CA ARG A 27 -4.93 -17.19 -17.67
C ARG A 27 -4.75 -18.70 -17.76
N GLU A 28 -4.04 -19.17 -18.79
CA GLU A 28 -3.80 -20.59 -19.05
C GLU A 28 -2.58 -21.17 -18.32
N ALA A 29 -1.76 -20.31 -17.73
CA ALA A 29 -0.54 -20.70 -17.02
C ALA A 29 -0.85 -21.66 -15.87
N LYS A 30 -0.16 -22.81 -15.85
CA LYS A 30 -0.40 -23.92 -14.92
C LYS A 30 0.52 -23.90 -13.71
N ASN A 31 1.62 -23.17 -13.80
CA ASN A 31 2.67 -23.07 -12.79
C ASN A 31 3.28 -21.66 -12.75
N ASP A 32 4.09 -21.38 -11.73
CA ASP A 32 4.69 -20.07 -11.53
C ASP A 32 5.64 -19.66 -12.63
N SER A 33 6.40 -20.61 -13.18
CA SER A 33 7.33 -20.32 -14.27
C SER A 33 6.58 -19.82 -15.51
N GLU A 34 5.45 -20.45 -15.85
CA GLU A 34 4.55 -19.98 -16.91
C GLU A 34 3.89 -18.64 -16.57
N GLN A 35 3.43 -18.45 -15.33
CA GLN A 35 2.86 -17.18 -14.85
C GLN A 35 3.88 -16.05 -14.98
N PHE A 36 5.12 -16.25 -14.53
CA PHE A 36 6.20 -15.27 -14.65
C PHE A 36 6.54 -14.97 -16.10
N ALA A 37 6.68 -15.99 -16.94
CA ALA A 37 6.97 -15.80 -18.36
C ALA A 37 5.87 -14.99 -19.04
N ALA A 38 4.60 -15.32 -18.79
CA ALA A 38 3.47 -14.58 -19.33
C ALA A 38 3.40 -13.14 -18.79
N LEU A 39 3.64 -12.94 -17.50
CA LEU A 39 3.65 -11.62 -16.88
C LEU A 39 4.76 -10.72 -17.45
N LEU A 40 5.96 -11.25 -17.66
CA LEU A 40 7.07 -10.55 -18.31
C LEU A 40 6.75 -10.15 -19.76
N LEU A 41 6.01 -11.00 -20.49
CA LEU A 41 5.55 -10.68 -21.84
C LEU A 41 4.51 -9.54 -21.81
N VAL A 42 3.60 -9.55 -20.84
CA VAL A 42 2.64 -8.46 -20.61
C VAL A 42 3.38 -7.16 -20.30
N THR A 43 4.31 -7.14 -19.35
CA THR A 43 5.06 -5.92 -18.98
C THR A 43 5.94 -5.40 -20.11
N LYS A 44 6.41 -6.27 -21.01
CA LYS A 44 7.15 -5.87 -22.22
C LYS A 44 6.24 -5.33 -23.32
N ALA A 45 5.05 -5.89 -23.48
CA ALA A 45 4.08 -5.45 -24.48
C ALA A 45 3.47 -4.08 -24.14
N VAL A 46 3.45 -3.76 -22.86
CA VAL A 46 2.89 -2.54 -22.33
C VAL A 46 4.02 -1.55 -22.06
N LYS A 47 3.97 -0.36 -22.69
CA LYS A 47 4.97 0.68 -22.42
C LYS A 47 4.76 1.24 -21.01
N ALA A 48 5.86 1.39 -20.26
CA ALA A 48 5.84 2.09 -18.98
C ALA A 48 5.29 3.51 -19.18
N GLY A 49 4.14 3.82 -18.56
CA GLY A 49 3.46 5.12 -18.66
C GLY A 49 2.16 5.14 -19.48
N ASP A 50 1.90 4.15 -20.33
CA ASP A 50 0.74 4.15 -21.26
C ASP A 50 -0.39 3.17 -20.86
N ILE A 51 -0.40 2.68 -19.62
CA ILE A 51 -1.43 1.70 -19.19
C ILE A 51 -2.69 2.44 -18.75
N ASP A 52 -3.70 2.46 -19.62
CA ASP A 52 -5.03 2.92 -19.26
C ASP A 52 -5.67 2.03 -18.18
N ALA A 53 -6.63 2.57 -17.44
CA ALA A 53 -7.29 1.85 -16.34
C ALA A 53 -7.94 0.55 -16.82
N LYS A 54 -8.44 0.52 -18.07
CA LYS A 54 -9.05 -0.65 -18.69
C LYS A 54 -8.04 -1.77 -18.92
N THR A 55 -6.84 -1.46 -19.41
CA THR A 55 -5.78 -2.45 -19.59
C THR A 55 -5.27 -2.96 -18.26
N ARG A 56 -5.09 -2.09 -17.25
CA ARG A 56 -4.74 -2.52 -15.88
C ARG A 56 -5.74 -3.54 -15.35
N ARG A 57 -7.04 -3.23 -15.44
CA ARG A 57 -8.10 -4.15 -14.97
C ARG A 57 -8.06 -5.50 -15.67
N ARG A 58 -7.82 -5.52 -16.99
CA ARG A 58 -7.69 -6.77 -17.77
C ARG A 58 -6.48 -7.60 -17.36
N ILE A 59 -5.35 -6.96 -17.03
CA ILE A 59 -4.18 -7.65 -16.49
C ILE A 59 -4.54 -8.24 -15.13
N PHE A 60 -5.21 -7.49 -14.27
CA PHE A 60 -5.64 -7.97 -12.95
C PHE A 60 -6.60 -9.16 -13.04
N ASP A 61 -7.57 -9.11 -13.95
CA ASP A 61 -8.48 -10.22 -14.21
C ASP A 61 -7.76 -11.47 -14.75
N ALA A 62 -6.63 -11.29 -15.44
CA ALA A 62 -5.84 -12.39 -15.99
C ALA A 62 -4.87 -12.99 -14.96
N VAL A 63 -4.26 -12.18 -14.09
CA VAL A 63 -3.36 -12.67 -13.02
C VAL A 63 -4.16 -13.24 -11.84
N GLY A 64 -5.22 -12.54 -11.43
CA GLY A 64 -5.94 -12.79 -10.18
C GLY A 64 -5.09 -12.53 -8.93
N PHE A 65 -5.63 -12.89 -7.77
CA PHE A 65 -4.93 -12.73 -6.48
C PHE A 65 -4.13 -13.97 -6.05
N THR A 66 -4.40 -15.14 -6.63
CA THR A 66 -3.77 -16.41 -6.23
C THR A 66 -2.26 -16.37 -6.36
N PHE A 67 -1.76 -15.81 -7.46
CA PHE A 67 -0.33 -15.75 -7.73
C PHE A 67 0.40 -14.75 -6.83
N PRO A 68 0.01 -13.46 -6.74
CA PRO A 68 0.59 -12.52 -5.77
C PRO A 68 0.54 -13.05 -4.33
N ASN A 69 -0.56 -13.69 -3.92
CA ASN A 69 -0.68 -14.26 -2.58
C ASN A 69 0.37 -15.34 -2.30
N ARG A 70 0.65 -16.19 -3.28
CA ARG A 70 1.67 -17.24 -3.15
C ARG A 70 3.08 -16.67 -3.09
N LEU A 71 3.36 -15.65 -3.90
CA LEU A 71 4.63 -14.90 -3.85
C LEU A 71 4.88 -14.29 -2.48
N LEU A 72 3.86 -13.63 -1.91
CA LEU A 72 3.95 -13.04 -0.57
C LEU A 72 4.22 -14.06 0.54
N THR A 73 3.71 -15.29 0.40
CA THR A 73 3.88 -16.35 1.40
C THR A 73 5.09 -17.25 1.16
N THR A 74 5.86 -17.00 0.10
CA THR A 74 7.02 -17.82 -0.23
C THR A 74 8.10 -17.65 0.84
N LYS A 75 8.54 -18.78 1.42
CA LYS A 75 9.54 -18.83 2.49
C LYS A 75 10.93 -19.27 2.00
N GLU A 76 10.97 -19.99 0.89
CA GLU A 76 12.21 -20.52 0.32
C GLU A 76 12.40 -19.90 -1.06
N ALA A 77 13.48 -19.14 -1.21
CA ALA A 77 13.91 -18.66 -2.51
C ALA A 77 14.77 -19.74 -3.20
N PRO A 78 14.76 -19.82 -4.54
CA PRO A 78 15.69 -20.67 -5.27
C PRO A 78 17.15 -20.34 -4.93
N ASP A 79 18.04 -21.33 -5.05
CA ASP A 79 19.47 -21.15 -4.78
C ASP A 79 20.04 -19.92 -5.51
N GLY A 80 20.64 -19.00 -4.75
CA GLY A 80 21.22 -17.76 -5.26
C GLY A 80 20.25 -16.58 -5.40
N CYS A 81 18.98 -16.72 -4.99
CA CYS A 81 18.02 -15.63 -4.93
C CYS A 81 17.75 -15.21 -3.47
N PRO A 82 17.81 -13.91 -3.11
CA PRO A 82 17.47 -13.49 -1.75
C PRO A 82 16.00 -13.74 -1.39
N ASP A 83 15.74 -14.11 -0.13
CA ASP A 83 14.42 -14.52 0.40
C ASP A 83 13.31 -13.48 0.24
N HIS A 84 13.63 -12.21 -0.02
CA HIS A 84 12.67 -11.13 -0.18
C HIS A 84 12.34 -10.81 -1.64
N VAL A 85 13.07 -11.31 -2.63
CA VAL A 85 12.85 -10.91 -4.04
C VAL A 85 11.48 -11.37 -4.57
N LEU A 86 11.08 -12.60 -4.27
CA LEU A 86 9.76 -13.10 -4.67
C LEU A 86 8.63 -12.35 -3.94
N ARG A 87 8.85 -12.02 -2.66
CA ARG A 87 7.91 -11.20 -1.88
C ARG A 87 7.82 -9.78 -2.44
N ALA A 88 8.95 -9.16 -2.79
CA ALA A 88 9.02 -7.85 -3.44
C ALA A 88 8.20 -7.82 -4.72
N LEU A 89 8.31 -8.85 -5.55
CA LEU A 89 7.49 -8.98 -6.76
C LEU A 89 6.00 -9.17 -6.46
N GLY A 90 5.66 -9.93 -5.41
CA GLY A 90 4.29 -10.06 -4.92
C GLY A 90 3.70 -8.71 -4.47
N VAL A 91 4.47 -7.92 -3.72
CA VAL A 91 4.08 -6.58 -3.28
C VAL A 91 3.96 -5.62 -4.47
N ALA A 92 4.90 -5.63 -5.42
CA ALA A 92 4.85 -4.80 -6.62
C ALA A 92 3.58 -5.07 -7.46
N LEU A 93 3.18 -6.35 -7.58
CA LEU A 93 1.92 -6.70 -8.23
C LEU A 93 0.71 -6.16 -7.46
N LEU A 94 0.67 -6.33 -6.14
CA LEU A 94 -0.40 -5.75 -5.34
C LEU A 94 -0.44 -4.22 -5.40
N ALA A 95 0.71 -3.54 -5.40
CA ALA A 95 0.80 -2.09 -5.53
C ALA A 95 0.24 -1.62 -6.87
N CYS A 96 0.54 -2.36 -7.94
CA CYS A 96 -0.09 -2.14 -9.24
C CYS A 96 -1.62 -2.28 -9.13
N PHE A 97 -2.12 -3.33 -8.46
CA PHE A 97 -3.57 -3.57 -8.30
C PHE A 97 -4.22 -2.43 -7.52
N CYS A 98 -3.58 -1.97 -6.44
CA CYS A 98 -4.02 -0.87 -5.60
C CYS A 98 -4.05 0.50 -6.31
N SER A 99 -3.43 0.64 -7.50
CA SER A 99 -3.60 1.85 -8.32
C SER A 99 -5.03 2.02 -8.86
N ASP A 100 -5.85 0.97 -8.79
CA ASP A 100 -7.30 1.02 -9.01
C ASP A 100 -8.01 1.08 -7.64
N PRO A 101 -8.75 2.16 -7.33
CA PRO A 101 -9.44 2.32 -6.04
C PRO A 101 -10.41 1.20 -5.68
N GLU A 102 -11.07 0.58 -6.67
CA GLU A 102 -11.96 -0.55 -6.41
C GLU A 102 -11.20 -1.79 -5.94
N LEU A 103 -10.01 -2.02 -6.50
CA LEU A 103 -9.15 -3.13 -6.12
C LEU A 103 -8.43 -2.87 -4.81
N ALA A 104 -8.06 -1.63 -4.51
CA ALA A 104 -7.52 -1.26 -3.20
C ALA A 104 -8.51 -1.62 -2.06
N ALA A 105 -9.82 -1.49 -2.30
CA ALA A 105 -10.86 -1.90 -1.35
C ALA A 105 -11.21 -3.40 -1.41
N HIS A 106 -10.59 -4.19 -2.30
CA HIS A 106 -10.95 -5.58 -2.51
C HIS A 106 -10.56 -6.46 -1.31
N PRO A 107 -11.39 -7.43 -0.88
CA PRO A 107 -11.11 -8.27 0.29
C PRO A 107 -9.77 -9.01 0.25
N GLN A 108 -9.29 -9.36 -0.95
CA GLN A 108 -7.98 -10.01 -1.15
C GLN A 108 -6.79 -9.07 -0.95
N VAL A 109 -6.98 -7.74 -1.06
CA VAL A 109 -5.97 -6.76 -0.66
C VAL A 109 -6.05 -6.50 0.84
N LEU A 110 -7.27 -6.29 1.34
CA LEU A 110 -7.49 -5.98 2.76
C LEU A 110 -6.98 -7.09 3.69
N ASN A 111 -7.12 -8.37 3.30
CA ASN A 111 -6.60 -9.48 4.09
C ASN A 111 -5.07 -9.59 4.09
N LYS A 112 -4.37 -8.79 3.27
CA LYS A 112 -2.90 -8.71 3.23
C LYS A 112 -2.33 -7.53 4.02
N ILE A 113 -3.18 -6.67 4.58
CA ILE A 113 -2.71 -5.57 5.44
C ILE A 113 -1.72 -6.06 6.51
N PRO A 114 -2.01 -7.13 7.30
CA PRO A 114 -1.08 -7.55 8.34
C PRO A 114 0.30 -7.94 7.81
N ILE A 115 0.37 -8.69 6.69
CA ILE A 115 1.65 -9.09 6.11
C ILE A 115 2.40 -7.88 5.51
N LEU A 116 1.69 -6.97 4.85
CA LEU A 116 2.25 -5.72 4.34
C LEU A 116 2.85 -4.88 5.47
N SER A 117 2.14 -4.74 6.60
CA SER A 117 2.64 -4.02 7.78
C SER A 117 3.94 -4.63 8.35
N THR A 118 4.14 -5.95 8.26
CA THR A 118 5.40 -6.57 8.71
C THR A 118 6.62 -6.17 7.89
N PHE A 119 6.43 -5.79 6.62
CA PHE A 119 7.55 -5.38 5.77
C PHE A 119 8.11 -4.01 6.14
N LEU A 120 7.29 -3.15 6.77
CA LEU A 120 7.72 -1.82 7.23
C LEU A 120 8.69 -1.88 8.41
N THR A 121 8.58 -2.92 9.25
CA THR A 121 9.39 -3.06 10.47
C THR A 121 10.52 -4.07 10.33
N ALA A 122 10.52 -4.85 9.24
CA ALA A 122 11.58 -5.78 8.97
C ALA A 122 12.92 -5.02 8.84
N ARG A 123 13.98 -5.60 9.40
CA ARG A 123 15.36 -5.10 9.23
C ARG A 123 16.03 -5.82 8.06
N GLY A 124 16.97 -5.15 7.41
CA GLY A 124 17.75 -5.69 6.30
C GLY A 124 18.88 -4.76 5.92
N ASP A 125 19.64 -5.16 4.89
CA ASP A 125 20.68 -4.32 4.31
C ASP A 125 20.05 -3.02 3.78
N PRO A 126 20.46 -1.84 4.26
CA PRO A 126 19.93 -0.58 3.78
C PRO A 126 20.20 -0.38 2.29
N ASP A 127 21.25 -0.95 1.70
CA ASP A 127 21.61 -0.76 0.28
C ASP A 127 20.94 -1.75 -0.68
N ASP A 128 20.08 -2.63 -0.16
CA ASP A 128 19.30 -3.56 -0.96
C ASP A 128 18.17 -2.84 -1.73
N ALA A 129 18.40 -2.61 -3.02
CA ALA A 129 17.45 -1.94 -3.90
C ALA A 129 16.11 -2.69 -4.03
N ALA A 130 16.12 -4.03 -4.02
CA ALA A 130 14.88 -4.82 -4.11
C ALA A 130 14.04 -4.66 -2.84
N ARG A 131 14.70 -4.57 -1.68
CA ARG A 131 14.06 -4.27 -0.41
C ARG A 131 13.47 -2.85 -0.38
N ARG A 132 14.21 -1.83 -0.83
CA ARG A 132 13.70 -0.45 -0.90
C ARG A 132 12.45 -0.36 -1.78
N SER A 133 12.50 -0.96 -2.97
CA SER A 133 11.34 -1.05 -3.87
C SER A 133 10.15 -1.74 -3.20
N MET A 134 10.38 -2.84 -2.47
CA MET A 134 9.31 -3.53 -1.75
C MET A 134 8.68 -2.64 -0.66
N ILE A 135 9.46 -1.81 0.03
CA ILE A 135 8.96 -0.86 1.02
C ILE A 135 8.12 0.23 0.34
N ASP A 136 8.60 0.78 -0.77
CA ASP A 136 7.86 1.78 -1.56
C ASP A 136 6.52 1.23 -2.06
N ASP A 137 6.53 0.03 -2.62
CA ASP A 137 5.32 -0.66 -3.07
C ASP A 137 4.37 -0.98 -1.90
N THR A 138 4.92 -1.28 -0.72
CA THR A 138 4.13 -1.49 0.51
C THR A 138 3.42 -0.20 0.92
N TYR A 139 4.12 0.94 0.95
CA TYR A 139 3.51 2.24 1.25
C TYR A 139 2.46 2.62 0.21
N GLN A 140 2.71 2.34 -1.07
CA GLN A 140 1.72 2.55 -2.13
C GLN A 140 0.44 1.76 -1.86
N CYS A 141 0.55 0.47 -1.51
CA CYS A 141 -0.60 -0.36 -1.15
C CYS A 141 -1.38 0.23 0.03
N LEU A 142 -0.69 0.52 1.14
CA LEU A 142 -1.34 0.98 2.38
C LEU A 142 -1.96 2.37 2.22
N THR A 143 -1.31 3.27 1.47
CA THR A 143 -1.83 4.60 1.15
C THR A 143 -3.07 4.52 0.27
N ALA A 144 -3.03 3.67 -0.77
CA ALA A 144 -4.20 3.44 -1.63
C ALA A 144 -5.38 2.88 -0.84
N VAL A 145 -5.13 1.92 0.05
CA VAL A 145 -6.16 1.41 0.98
C VAL A 145 -6.68 2.54 1.86
N ALA A 146 -5.82 3.35 2.47
CA ALA A 146 -6.21 4.47 3.34
C ALA A 146 -7.11 5.48 2.64
N GLY A 147 -6.94 5.67 1.32
CA GLY A 147 -7.79 6.52 0.49
C GLY A 147 -9.20 5.98 0.24
N THR A 148 -9.51 4.75 0.64
CA THR A 148 -10.85 4.15 0.47
C THR A 148 -11.77 4.43 1.68
N PRO A 149 -13.11 4.47 1.52
CA PRO A 149 -14.03 4.82 2.61
C PRO A 149 -13.95 3.94 3.87
N ARG A 150 -13.56 2.66 3.72
CA ARG A 150 -13.42 1.71 4.84
C ARG A 150 -11.96 1.39 5.17
N GLY A 151 -11.02 1.90 4.37
CA GLY A 151 -9.60 1.61 4.45
C GLY A 151 -8.97 1.89 5.80
N PRO A 152 -9.12 3.10 6.37
CA PRO A 152 -8.53 3.42 7.67
C PRO A 152 -8.93 2.43 8.77
N ARG A 153 -10.20 2.00 8.80
CA ARG A 153 -10.67 0.99 9.77
C ARG A 153 -9.98 -0.36 9.58
N HIS A 154 -9.78 -0.79 8.34
CA HIS A 154 -9.07 -2.04 8.05
C HIS A 154 -7.57 -1.94 8.37
N LEU A 155 -6.94 -0.79 8.11
CA LEU A 155 -5.53 -0.55 8.42
C LEU A 155 -5.28 -0.57 9.94
N ILE A 156 -6.13 0.11 10.71
CA ILE A 156 -6.07 0.13 12.18
C ILE A 156 -6.26 -1.28 12.74
N ALA A 157 -7.34 -1.97 12.35
CA ALA A 157 -7.60 -3.35 12.79
C ALA A 157 -6.50 -4.35 12.37
N GLY A 158 -5.76 -4.05 11.30
CA GLY A 158 -4.64 -4.84 10.82
C GLY A 158 -3.31 -4.57 11.51
N GLY A 159 -3.26 -3.70 12.54
CA GLY A 159 -2.03 -3.37 13.27
C GLY A 159 -1.11 -2.39 12.54
N THR A 160 -1.61 -1.70 11.51
CA THR A 160 -0.78 -0.81 10.68
C THR A 160 -0.24 0.39 11.49
N VAL A 161 -1.01 0.93 12.44
CA VAL A 161 -0.62 2.10 13.24
C VAL A 161 0.67 1.83 14.01
N SER A 162 0.73 0.72 14.75
CA SER A 162 1.94 0.27 15.46
C SER A 162 3.12 0.06 14.52
N ALA A 163 2.89 -0.58 13.35
CA ALA A 163 3.96 -0.79 12.38
C ALA A 163 4.54 0.54 11.84
N LEU A 164 3.68 1.53 11.58
CA LEU A 164 4.10 2.88 11.15
C LEU A 164 4.87 3.61 12.26
N CYS A 165 4.41 3.53 13.51
CA CYS A 165 5.12 4.11 14.65
C CYS A 165 6.54 3.52 14.78
N GLN A 166 6.66 2.20 14.68
CA GLN A 166 7.95 1.51 14.74
C GLN A 166 8.85 1.85 13.55
N ALA A 167 8.30 1.94 12.35
CA ALA A 167 9.05 2.33 11.15
C ALA A 167 9.57 3.77 11.25
N TYR A 168 8.74 4.70 11.75
CA TYR A 168 9.13 6.08 11.98
C TYR A 168 10.25 6.20 13.02
N LEU A 169 10.05 5.63 14.21
CA LEU A 169 11.02 5.66 15.31
C LEU A 169 12.32 4.91 14.98
N GLY A 170 12.27 3.95 14.06
CA GLY A 170 13.45 3.24 13.58
C GLY A 170 14.36 4.08 12.68
N HIS A 171 13.89 5.23 12.17
CA HIS A 171 14.59 6.10 11.21
C HIS A 171 15.18 5.32 10.01
N GLY A 172 14.48 4.27 9.57
CA GLY A 172 14.87 3.45 8.42
C GLY A 172 14.43 4.06 7.09
N TYR A 173 14.70 3.39 5.97
CA TYR A 173 14.21 3.83 4.66
C TYR A 173 12.67 3.98 4.67
N GLY A 174 12.18 5.13 4.19
CA GLY A 174 10.75 5.44 4.12
C GLY A 174 10.10 5.84 5.45
N PHE A 175 10.88 6.22 6.47
CA PHE A 175 10.32 6.70 7.75
C PHE A 175 9.42 7.95 7.58
N ASP A 176 9.72 8.83 6.63
CA ASP A 176 8.87 9.99 6.30
C ASP A 176 7.51 9.56 5.72
N GLN A 177 7.47 8.52 4.88
CA GLN A 177 6.22 7.95 4.37
C GLN A 177 5.40 7.31 5.50
N ALA A 178 6.08 6.66 6.47
CA ALA A 178 5.41 6.15 7.66
C ALA A 178 4.72 7.28 8.44
N LEU A 179 5.44 8.39 8.68
CA LEU A 179 4.90 9.54 9.40
C LEU A 179 3.72 10.17 8.66
N ALA A 180 3.83 10.37 7.35
CA ALA A 180 2.77 10.94 6.53
C ALA A 180 1.49 10.08 6.56
N LEU A 181 1.63 8.76 6.42
CA LEU A 181 0.50 7.84 6.48
C LEU A 181 -0.10 7.77 7.89
N LEU A 182 0.74 7.81 8.94
CA LEU A 182 0.30 7.83 10.34
C LEU A 182 -0.53 9.07 10.65
N VAL A 183 -0.08 10.25 10.21
CA VAL A 183 -0.84 11.51 10.30
C VAL A 183 -2.19 11.40 9.58
N GLY A 184 -2.21 10.82 8.38
CA GLY A 184 -3.45 10.60 7.62
C GLY A 184 -4.44 9.69 8.37
N LEU A 185 -3.96 8.64 9.03
CA LEU A 185 -4.81 7.74 9.83
C LEU A 185 -5.34 8.42 11.09
N LEU A 186 -4.51 9.20 11.79
CA LEU A 186 -4.93 9.99 12.95
C LEU A 186 -6.02 11.00 12.56
N ALA A 187 -5.84 11.70 11.44
CA ALA A 187 -6.85 12.63 10.93
C ALA A 187 -8.18 11.94 10.56
N ALA A 188 -8.13 10.69 10.08
CA ALA A 188 -9.32 9.95 9.65
C ALA A 188 -10.05 9.22 10.80
N ALA A 189 -9.32 8.78 11.83
CA ALA A 189 -9.84 7.90 12.87
C ALA A 189 -9.02 7.96 14.17
N GLU A 190 -8.81 9.18 14.69
CA GLU A 190 -8.02 9.49 15.89
C GLU A 190 -8.33 8.54 17.06
N THR A 191 -9.59 8.49 17.51
CA THR A 191 -9.98 7.71 18.70
C THR A 191 -9.65 6.22 18.55
N GLN A 192 -9.82 5.66 17.36
CA GLN A 192 -9.50 4.24 17.10
C GLN A 192 -8.00 4.01 17.04
N CYS A 193 -7.22 4.93 16.45
CA CYS A 193 -5.76 4.82 16.44
C CYS A 193 -5.22 4.80 17.88
N TRP A 194 -5.68 5.73 18.72
CA TRP A 194 -5.29 5.79 20.13
C TRP A 194 -5.72 4.56 20.91
N LYS A 195 -6.94 4.06 20.69
CA LYS A 195 -7.41 2.86 21.37
C LYS A 195 -6.55 1.62 21.06
N GLU A 196 -6.13 1.45 19.80
CA GLU A 196 -5.42 0.24 19.38
C GLU A 196 -3.88 0.33 19.55
N ALA A 197 -3.30 1.54 19.56
CA ALA A 197 -1.85 1.73 19.51
C ALA A 197 -1.32 2.83 20.45
N GLU A 198 -2.02 3.11 21.56
CA GLU A 198 -1.62 4.11 22.57
C GLU A 198 -0.12 4.09 22.93
N PRO A 199 0.50 2.96 23.33
CA PRO A 199 1.90 2.97 23.75
C PRO A 199 2.85 3.38 22.63
N ASP A 200 2.57 2.97 21.39
CA ASP A 200 3.40 3.30 20.23
C ASP A 200 3.24 4.77 19.84
N LEU A 201 2.02 5.32 19.89
CA LEU A 201 1.74 6.73 19.63
C LEU A 201 2.39 7.65 20.68
N LEU A 202 2.37 7.26 21.96
CA LEU A 202 3.09 7.98 23.01
C LEU A 202 4.61 7.96 22.80
N ALA A 203 5.16 6.86 22.25
CA ALA A 203 6.57 6.78 21.90
C ALA A 203 6.92 7.75 20.74
N VAL A 204 6.06 7.83 19.72
CA VAL A 204 6.21 8.81 18.63
C VAL A 204 6.12 10.25 19.16
N LEU A 205 5.13 10.56 20.00
CA LEU A 205 4.99 11.89 20.62
C LEU A 205 6.25 12.28 21.39
N ARG A 206 6.85 11.33 22.14
CA ARG A 206 8.10 11.57 22.86
C ARG A 206 9.25 11.87 21.91
N GLY A 207 9.43 11.06 20.85
CA GLY A 207 10.47 11.29 19.84
C GLY A 207 10.34 12.67 19.20
N LEU A 208 9.14 13.03 18.74
CA LEU A 208 8.84 14.35 18.18
C LEU A 208 9.12 15.49 19.16
N SER A 209 8.82 15.30 20.45
CA SER A 209 9.06 16.31 21.49
C SER A 209 10.55 16.53 21.74
N GLU A 210 11.35 15.45 21.73
CA GLU A 210 12.80 15.51 21.85
C GLU A 210 13.44 16.19 20.62
N ASP A 211 12.95 15.89 19.42
CA ASP A 211 13.41 16.54 18.19
C ASP A 211 13.07 18.03 18.19
N PHE A 212 11.86 18.39 18.64
CA PHE A 212 11.44 19.78 18.77
C PHE A 212 12.30 20.56 19.77
N GLN A 213 12.66 19.92 20.89
CA GLN A 213 13.54 20.52 21.89
C GLN A 213 14.91 20.84 21.31
N LYS A 214 15.47 19.96 20.47
CA LYS A 214 16.80 20.08 19.87
C LYS A 214 16.83 20.99 18.64
N ALA A 215 15.72 21.12 17.91
CA ALA A 215 15.67 21.91 16.69
C ALA A 215 15.88 23.41 16.96
N GLU A 216 16.78 24.03 16.22
CA GLU A 216 17.07 25.49 16.27
C GLU A 216 16.84 26.17 14.91
N ASP A 217 16.38 25.42 13.91
CA ASP A 217 16.15 25.89 12.54
C ASP A 217 14.66 25.85 12.14
N ALA A 218 14.39 25.96 10.83
CA ALA A 218 13.04 25.98 10.29
C ALA A 218 12.23 24.70 10.57
N SER A 219 12.88 23.54 10.75
CA SER A 219 12.21 22.27 11.07
C SER A 219 11.44 22.34 12.40
N LYS A 220 11.84 23.22 13.31
CA LYS A 220 11.14 23.46 14.57
C LYS A 220 9.68 23.87 14.36
N PHE A 221 9.40 24.65 13.31
CA PHE A 221 8.03 25.08 12.99
C PHE A 221 7.19 23.94 12.42
N GLU A 222 7.79 23.05 11.64
CA GLU A 222 7.13 21.85 11.12
C GLU A 222 6.77 20.90 12.27
N LEU A 223 7.71 20.67 13.20
CA LEU A 223 7.48 19.88 14.42
C LEU A 223 6.39 20.50 15.31
N CYS A 224 6.33 21.83 15.41
CA CYS A 224 5.25 22.56 16.11
C CYS A 224 3.85 22.26 15.53
N GLN A 225 3.74 22.06 14.21
CA GLN A 225 2.47 21.72 13.55
C GLN A 225 2.15 20.23 13.68
N LEU A 226 3.17 19.38 13.76
CA LEU A 226 3.04 17.94 13.83
C LEU A 226 2.67 17.44 15.25
N LEU A 227 3.32 17.99 16.29
CA LEU A 227 3.14 17.59 17.69
C LEU A 227 1.66 17.54 18.16
N PRO A 228 0.81 18.55 17.87
CA PRO A 228 -0.59 18.53 18.27
C PRO A 228 -1.39 17.35 17.71
N LEU A 229 -1.00 16.81 16.55
CA LEU A 229 -1.67 15.67 15.91
C LEU A 229 -1.44 14.36 16.67
N PHE A 230 -0.41 14.32 17.51
CA PHE A 230 -0.03 13.18 18.34
C PHE A 230 -0.38 13.37 19.82
N LEU A 231 -1.26 14.33 20.14
CA LEU A 231 -1.84 14.41 21.49
C LEU A 231 -2.96 13.38 21.65
N PRO A 232 -3.06 12.72 22.82
CA PRO A 232 -4.17 11.82 23.08
C PRO A 232 -5.49 12.59 23.11
N PRO A 233 -6.59 12.00 22.62
CA PRO A 233 -7.89 12.65 22.60
C PRO A 233 -8.31 13.00 24.02
N THR A 234 -8.72 14.25 24.22
CA THR A 234 -9.10 14.75 25.54
C THR A 234 -10.34 14.00 26.04
N THR A 235 -10.18 13.14 27.03
CA THR A 235 -11.32 12.53 27.74
C THR A 235 -11.87 13.55 28.73
N VAL A 236 -12.50 14.63 28.25
CA VAL A 236 -13.24 15.53 29.14
C VAL A 236 -14.58 14.86 29.46
N PRO A 237 -14.85 14.45 30.71
CA PRO A 237 -16.17 13.95 31.07
C PRO A 237 -17.20 15.07 30.82
N PRO A 238 -18.40 14.76 30.30
CA PRO A 238 -19.43 15.77 30.01
C PRO A 238 -19.87 16.58 31.25
N GLU A 239 -19.51 16.15 32.46
CA GLU A 239 -19.80 16.86 33.71
C GLU A 239 -18.96 18.11 33.94
N CYS A 240 -17.81 18.27 33.27
CA CYS A 240 -16.94 19.45 33.43
C CYS A 240 -17.33 20.65 32.55
N TYR A 241 -18.38 20.56 31.73
CA TYR A 241 -18.87 21.67 30.91
C TYR A 241 -19.91 22.56 31.60
N ARG A 242 -20.28 22.28 32.85
CA ARG A 242 -21.36 22.99 33.55
C ARG A 242 -20.95 24.24 34.32
N ASP A 243 -19.65 24.54 34.42
CA ASP A 243 -19.16 25.68 35.23
C ASP A 243 -18.45 26.77 34.39
N LEU A 244 -18.87 26.97 33.14
CA LEU A 244 -18.50 28.15 32.33
C LEU A 244 -19.73 28.96 31.93
#